data_AF-A0A242KCN5-F1
#
_entry.id   AF-A0A242KCN5-F1
#
_cell.length_a   1.000
_cell.length_b   1.000
_cell.length_c   1.000
_cell.angle_alpha   90.00
_cell.angle_beta   90.00
_cell.angle_gamma   90.00
#
_symmetry.space_group_name_H-M   'P 1'
#
loop_
_entity.id
_entity.type
_entity.pdbx_description
1 polymer ?
#
loop_
_entity_poly.entity_id
_entity_poly.type
_entity_poly.pdbx_seq_one_letter_code
_entity_poly.pdbx_strand_id
1 'polypeptide(L)'
;MLTEVSMILYYTVTSSFRSLVRRRGYFSSFIMIGLLFFLFFFSWKWVDFFSSWIILETVLQEMAKEDEAASFQPLILLLTILRTGTILVCFFLFLAVILYTKHFYKQKAGIEQEEIVIKRLLGERSAIIASEFVLEAGYILVFFGSISLVLSTIIFKKLLRDIQVLGAFQNVVERFDPHHGIEFLLFLVVICLTLLSIFYTVYRQADREALASPSSTNSGDKEED
;
A
#
# COMPACT_ATOMS: atom_id res chain seq x y z
N MET A 1 -2.65 -23.22 -22.47
CA MET A 1 -2.94 -21.82 -22.08
C MET A 1 -3.43 -21.64 -20.65
N LEU A 2 -4.68 -21.96 -20.27
CA LEU A 2 -5.16 -21.72 -18.88
C LEU A 2 -4.37 -22.49 -17.80
N THR A 3 -3.99 -23.73 -18.10
CA THR A 3 -3.15 -24.57 -17.23
C THR A 3 -1.72 -24.07 -17.09
N GLU A 4 -1.12 -23.55 -18.17
CA GLU A 4 0.24 -23.00 -18.15
C GLU A 4 0.31 -21.67 -17.37
N VAL A 5 -0.67 -20.79 -17.57
CA VAL A 5 -0.78 -19.54 -16.78
C VAL A 5 -0.97 -19.88 -15.30
N SER A 6 -1.76 -20.90 -14.96
CA SER A 6 -1.94 -21.34 -13.57
C SER A 6 -0.66 -21.94 -12.96
N MET A 7 0.15 -22.65 -13.74
CA MET A 7 1.45 -23.18 -13.30
C MET A 7 2.46 -22.07 -13.09
N ILE A 8 2.53 -21.10 -14.00
CA ILE A 8 3.41 -19.93 -13.86
C ILE A 8 3.01 -19.16 -12.62
N LEU A 9 1.72 -18.86 -12.45
CA LEU A 9 1.20 -18.17 -11.27
C LEU A 9 1.55 -18.91 -9.97
N TYR A 10 1.31 -20.22 -9.92
CA TYR A 10 1.65 -21.05 -8.76
C TYR A 10 3.15 -21.05 -8.50
N TYR A 11 3.98 -21.20 -9.53
CA TYR A 11 5.43 -21.23 -9.37
C TYR A 11 5.97 -19.89 -8.91
N THR A 12 5.52 -18.78 -9.49
CA THR A 12 5.93 -17.42 -9.08
C THR A 12 5.48 -17.12 -7.66
N VAL A 13 4.22 -17.42 -7.30
CA VAL A 13 3.72 -17.23 -5.93
C VAL A 13 4.52 -18.07 -4.94
N THR A 14 4.75 -19.34 -5.25
CA THR A 14 5.46 -20.27 -4.36
C THR A 14 6.96 -19.93 -4.26
N SER A 15 7.60 -19.46 -5.33
CA SER A 15 9.00 -19.04 -5.32
C SER A 15 9.18 -17.73 -4.55
N SER A 16 8.29 -16.75 -4.74
CA SER A 16 8.25 -15.52 -3.94
C SER A 16 8.06 -15.86 -2.46
N PHE A 17 7.12 -16.75 -2.12
CA PHE A 17 6.89 -17.16 -0.74
C PHE A 17 8.09 -17.90 -0.13
N ARG A 18 8.73 -18.81 -0.88
CA ARG A 18 9.94 -19.50 -0.43
C ARG A 18 11.12 -18.55 -0.25
N SER A 19 11.28 -17.59 -1.17
CA SER A 19 12.31 -16.55 -1.08
C SER A 19 12.12 -15.69 0.18
N LEU A 20 10.88 -15.27 0.44
CA LEU A 20 10.47 -14.50 1.62
C LEU A 20 10.72 -15.25 2.94
N VAL A 21 10.41 -16.56 2.99
CA VAL A 21 10.56 -17.38 4.20
C VAL A 21 12.04 -17.70 4.51
N ARG A 22 12.91 -17.81 3.49
CA ARG A 22 14.31 -18.24 3.69
C ARG A 22 15.24 -17.17 4.25
N ARG A 23 14.96 -15.88 4.05
CA ARG A 23 15.88 -14.79 4.44
C ARG A 23 15.37 -14.07 5.69
N ARG A 24 16.06 -14.29 6.83
CA ARG A 24 15.79 -13.61 8.11
C ARG A 24 15.76 -12.09 7.88
N GLY A 25 14.60 -11.46 8.10
CA GLY A 25 14.35 -10.02 7.89
C GLY A 25 13.18 -9.74 6.94
N TYR A 26 13.05 -10.50 5.84
CA TYR A 26 12.01 -10.28 4.83
C TYR A 26 10.60 -10.54 5.35
N PHE A 27 10.44 -11.57 6.21
CA PHE A 27 9.15 -11.88 6.82
C PHE A 27 8.63 -10.76 7.73
N SER A 28 9.52 -10.06 8.45
CA SER A 28 9.11 -8.93 9.31
C SER A 28 8.66 -7.73 8.47
N SER A 29 9.40 -7.40 7.39
CA SER A 29 9.00 -6.35 6.45
C SER A 29 7.71 -6.69 5.71
N PHE A 30 7.50 -7.96 5.40
CA PHE A 30 6.28 -8.48 4.78
C PHE A 30 5.05 -8.27 5.68
N ILE A 31 5.15 -8.62 6.97
CA ILE A 31 4.09 -8.35 7.97
C ILE A 31 3.85 -6.85 8.11
N MET A 32 4.91 -6.04 8.13
CA MET A 32 4.80 -4.59 8.28
C MET A 32 4.04 -3.94 7.12
N ILE A 33 4.27 -4.37 5.87
CA ILE A 33 3.49 -3.89 4.71
C ILE A 33 2.01 -4.20 4.89
N GLY A 34 1.67 -5.43 5.30
CA GLY A 34 0.29 -5.82 5.60
C GLY A 34 -0.36 -4.96 6.69
N LEU A 35 0.37 -4.70 7.78
CA LEU A 35 -0.09 -3.85 8.89
C LEU A 35 -0.30 -2.40 8.44
N LEU A 36 0.61 -1.85 7.63
CA LEU A 36 0.46 -0.49 7.10
C LEU A 36 -0.77 -0.36 6.19
N PHE A 37 -1.02 -1.34 5.33
CA PHE A 37 -2.26 -1.40 4.54
C PHE A 37 -3.50 -1.48 5.44
N PHE A 38 -3.45 -2.32 6.47
CA PHE A 38 -4.56 -2.47 7.42
C PHE A 38 -4.86 -1.15 8.13
N LEU A 39 -3.84 -0.51 8.70
CA LEU A 39 -3.99 0.78 9.37
C LEU A 39 -4.48 1.86 8.41
N PHE A 40 -3.95 1.91 7.19
CA PHE A 40 -4.39 2.87 6.18
C PHE A 40 -5.87 2.73 5.85
N PHE A 41 -6.34 1.52 5.50
CA PHE A 41 -7.75 1.30 5.20
C PHE A 41 -8.64 1.47 6.42
N PHE A 42 -8.20 1.04 7.60
CA PHE A 42 -8.94 1.24 8.84
C PHE A 42 -9.11 2.72 9.18
N SER A 43 -8.05 3.53 9.04
CA SER A 43 -8.14 4.98 9.21
C SER A 43 -9.02 5.63 8.14
N TRP A 44 -9.00 5.13 6.89
CA TRP A 44 -9.88 5.63 5.84
C TRP A 44 -11.36 5.44 6.17
N LYS A 45 -11.74 4.31 6.78
CA LYS A 45 -13.12 4.09 7.26
C LYS A 45 -13.58 5.16 8.25
N TRP A 46 -12.68 5.64 9.12
CA TRP A 46 -12.97 6.75 10.01
C TRP A 46 -13.14 8.07 9.27
N VAL A 47 -12.33 8.33 8.24
CA VAL A 47 -12.53 9.50 7.37
C VAL A 47 -13.89 9.44 6.71
N ASP A 48 -14.29 8.29 6.17
CA ASP A 48 -15.61 8.11 5.55
C ASP A 48 -16.74 8.31 6.57
N PHE A 49 -16.61 7.71 7.76
CA PHE A 49 -17.56 7.87 8.86
C PHE A 49 -17.69 9.33 9.31
N PHE A 50 -16.58 10.04 9.55
CA PHE A 50 -16.61 11.46 9.91
C PHE A 50 -16.97 12.38 8.72
N SER A 51 -16.91 11.90 7.48
CA SER A 51 -17.31 12.67 6.29
C SER A 51 -18.78 12.44 5.91
N SER A 52 -19.39 11.33 6.35
CA SER A 52 -20.85 11.11 6.28
C SER A 52 -21.67 12.16 7.06
N TRP A 53 -20.96 13.03 7.79
CA TRP A 53 -21.38 14.29 8.42
C TRP A 53 -22.31 15.19 7.61
N ILE A 54 -22.34 15.14 6.28
CA ILE A 54 -23.36 15.83 5.47
C ILE A 54 -24.79 15.39 5.87
N ILE A 55 -24.95 14.16 6.35
CA ILE A 55 -26.20 13.63 6.93
C ILE A 55 -26.44 14.19 8.35
N LEU A 56 -25.38 14.48 9.10
CA LEU A 56 -25.52 15.13 10.40
C LEU A 56 -25.83 16.62 10.27
N GLU A 57 -25.31 17.29 9.24
CA GLU A 57 -25.61 18.68 8.92
C GLU A 57 -27.09 18.87 8.56
N THR A 58 -27.70 17.93 7.83
CA THR A 58 -29.14 17.97 7.52
C THR A 58 -30.01 17.76 8.76
N VAL A 59 -29.63 16.86 9.66
CA VAL A 59 -30.34 16.63 10.94
C VAL A 59 -30.11 17.79 11.93
N LEU A 60 -28.89 18.34 12.02
CA LEU A 60 -28.57 19.51 12.83
C LEU A 60 -29.22 20.79 12.30
N GLN A 61 -29.35 20.95 10.98
CA GLN A 61 -30.07 22.08 10.37
C GLN A 61 -31.59 21.95 10.56
N GLU A 62 -32.14 20.74 10.61
CA GLU A 62 -33.53 20.53 11.04
C GLU A 62 -33.74 20.86 12.53
N MET A 63 -32.79 20.50 13.39
CA MET A 63 -32.84 20.83 14.83
C MET A 63 -32.51 22.30 15.15
N ALA A 64 -31.73 22.99 14.31
CA ALA A 64 -31.43 24.42 14.45
C ALA A 64 -32.60 25.35 14.08
N LYS A 65 -33.73 24.80 13.60
CA LYS A 65 -35.01 25.53 13.52
C LYS A 65 -35.69 25.66 14.88
N GLU A 66 -35.23 24.92 15.89
CA GLU A 66 -35.55 25.14 17.30
C GLU A 66 -34.38 25.93 17.93
N ASP A 67 -34.69 26.92 18.77
CA ASP A 67 -33.87 28.06 19.24
C ASP A 67 -32.51 27.77 19.95
N GLU A 68 -31.87 26.60 19.76
CA GLU A 68 -30.67 26.16 20.48
C GLU A 68 -29.40 26.03 19.62
N ALA A 69 -29.27 26.77 18.51
CA ALA A 69 -28.11 26.66 17.60
C ALA A 69 -26.72 26.87 18.25
N ALA A 70 -26.64 27.58 19.39
CA ALA A 70 -25.38 27.87 20.08
C ALA A 70 -24.81 26.67 20.87
N SER A 71 -25.64 25.71 21.30
CA SER A 71 -25.19 24.56 22.10
C SER A 71 -24.47 23.49 21.25
N PHE A 72 -24.69 23.49 19.93
CA PHE A 72 -24.16 22.48 19.01
C PHE A 72 -22.84 22.87 18.32
N GLN A 73 -22.44 24.14 18.33
CA GLN A 73 -21.16 24.60 17.78
C GLN A 73 -19.90 23.86 18.28
N PRO A 74 -19.71 23.59 19.59
CA PRO A 74 -18.51 22.89 20.06
C PRO A 74 -18.42 21.45 19.56
N LEU A 75 -19.56 20.80 19.34
CA LEU A 75 -19.63 19.44 18.81
C LEU A 75 -19.22 19.42 17.32
N ILE A 76 -19.68 20.39 16.53
CA ILE A 76 -19.30 20.58 15.12
C ILE A 76 -17.79 20.83 14.98
N LEU A 77 -17.23 21.69 15.84
CA LEU A 77 -15.80 21.99 15.85
C LEU A 77 -14.97 20.74 16.17
N LEU A 78 -15.36 19.98 17.21
CA LEU A 78 -14.67 18.76 17.62
C LEU A 78 -14.63 17.72 16.49
N LEU A 79 -15.75 17.51 15.80
CA LEU A 79 -15.85 16.53 14.72
C LEU A 79 -15.07 16.95 13.47
N THR A 80 -15.00 18.26 13.19
CA THR A 80 -14.14 18.81 12.13
C THR A 80 -12.66 18.58 12.43
N ILE A 81 -12.23 18.74 13.69
CA ILE A 81 -10.85 18.48 14.13
C ILE A 81 -10.54 16.98 14.00
N LEU A 82 -11.44 16.10 14.45
CA LEU A 82 -11.26 14.64 14.34
C LEU A 82 -11.16 14.19 12.89
N ARG A 83 -12.00 14.72 12.00
CA ARG A 83 -11.95 14.46 10.56
C ARG A 83 -10.63 14.89 9.95
N THR A 84 -10.21 16.13 10.22
CA THR A 84 -8.96 16.67 9.67
C THR A 84 -7.75 15.90 10.17
N GLY A 85 -7.73 15.56 11.47
CA GLY A 85 -6.68 14.72 12.06
C GLY A 85 -6.62 13.33 11.44
N THR A 86 -7.76 12.69 11.22
CA THR A 86 -7.81 11.36 10.58
C THR A 86 -7.39 11.39 9.11
N ILE A 87 -7.73 12.44 8.35
CA ILE A 87 -7.24 12.65 6.97
C ILE A 87 -5.71 12.77 6.96
N LEU A 88 -5.12 13.55 7.86
CA LEU A 88 -3.67 13.68 7.97
C LEU A 88 -3.01 12.34 8.30
N VAL A 89 -3.55 11.58 9.26
CA VAL A 89 -3.07 10.23 9.59
C VAL A 89 -3.16 9.31 8.37
N CYS A 90 -4.26 9.33 7.62
CA CYS A 90 -4.41 8.56 6.39
C CYS A 90 -3.36 8.94 5.34
N PHE A 91 -3.09 10.24 5.16
CA PHE A 91 -2.08 10.72 4.23
C PHE A 91 -0.67 10.24 4.61
N PHE A 92 -0.30 10.30 5.90
CA PHE A 92 0.99 9.77 6.35
C PHE A 92 1.08 8.24 6.21
N LEU A 93 0.00 7.51 6.49
CA LEU A 93 -0.05 6.06 6.29
C LEU A 93 0.04 5.67 4.80
N PHE A 94 -0.63 6.42 3.93
CA PHE A 94 -0.51 6.29 2.48
C PHE A 94 0.94 6.44 2.02
N LEU A 95 1.61 7.51 2.46
CA LEU A 95 3.03 7.72 2.16
C LEU A 95 3.90 6.62 2.78
N ALA A 96 3.60 6.17 4.00
CA ALA A 96 4.34 5.12 4.66
C ALA A 96 4.28 3.80 3.88
N VAL A 97 3.11 3.40 3.36
CA VAL A 97 2.98 2.21 2.50
C VAL A 97 3.90 2.32 1.29
N ILE A 98 3.86 3.44 0.57
CA ILE A 98 4.66 3.66 -0.64
C ILE A 98 6.16 3.63 -0.32
N LEU A 99 6.59 4.43 0.67
CA LEU A 99 7.99 4.61 1.01
C LEU A 99 8.60 3.34 1.62
N TYR A 100 7.87 2.66 2.51
CA TYR A 100 8.33 1.44 3.14
C TYR A 100 8.47 0.30 2.12
N THR A 101 7.47 0.11 1.26
CA THR A 101 7.52 -0.91 0.20
C THR A 101 8.65 -0.61 -0.79
N LYS A 102 8.80 0.65 -1.21
CA LYS A 102 9.94 1.08 -2.05
C LYS A 102 11.27 0.76 -1.39
N HIS A 103 11.43 1.09 -0.10
CA HIS A 103 12.66 0.83 0.64
C HIS A 103 12.97 -0.67 0.72
N PHE A 104 11.97 -1.48 1.00
CA PHE A 104 12.08 -2.93 1.02
C PHE A 104 12.57 -3.49 -0.32
N TYR A 105 11.96 -3.09 -1.44
CA TYR A 105 12.39 -3.55 -2.77
C TYR A 105 13.75 -3.02 -3.19
N LYS A 106 14.12 -1.81 -2.76
CA LYS A 106 15.48 -1.29 -2.93
C LYS A 106 16.51 -2.14 -2.18
N GLN A 107 16.23 -2.49 -0.92
CA GLN A 107 17.11 -3.37 -0.15
C GLN A 107 17.19 -4.76 -0.81
N LYS A 108 16.05 -5.29 -1.26
CA LYS A 108 15.99 -6.57 -1.95
C LYS A 108 16.88 -6.58 -3.20
N ALA A 109 16.76 -5.57 -4.05
CA ALA A 109 17.61 -5.42 -5.24
C ALA A 109 19.09 -5.32 -4.88
N GLY A 110 19.45 -4.64 -3.78
CA GLY A 110 20.84 -4.60 -3.28
C GLY A 110 21.37 -5.95 -2.81
N ILE A 111 20.52 -6.81 -2.25
CA ILE A 111 20.93 -8.16 -1.83
C ILE A 111 21.00 -9.11 -3.04
N GLU A 112 20.14 -8.94 -4.03
CA GLU A 112 20.13 -9.71 -5.28
C GLU A 112 21.01 -9.08 -6.37
N GLN A 113 21.94 -8.21 -5.98
CA GLN A 113 22.81 -7.47 -6.90
C GLN A 113 23.61 -8.41 -7.82
N GLU A 114 24.18 -9.49 -7.29
CA GLU A 114 24.94 -10.46 -8.10
C GLU A 114 24.06 -11.08 -9.20
N GLU A 115 22.81 -11.41 -8.88
CA GLU A 115 21.86 -11.97 -9.86
C GLU A 115 21.46 -10.93 -10.92
N ILE A 116 21.24 -9.67 -10.51
CA ILE A 116 20.95 -8.56 -11.42
C ILE A 116 22.11 -8.36 -12.41
N VAL A 117 23.36 -8.38 -11.93
CA VAL A 117 24.56 -8.25 -12.76
C VAL A 117 24.67 -9.41 -13.74
N ILE A 118 24.46 -10.65 -13.30
CA ILE A 118 24.50 -11.84 -14.17
C ILE A 118 23.43 -11.73 -15.27
N LYS A 119 22.18 -11.40 -14.93
CA LYS A 119 21.09 -11.21 -15.91
C LYS A 119 21.44 -10.12 -16.94
N ARG A 120 22.07 -9.03 -16.51
CA ARG A 120 22.57 -7.97 -17.40
C ARG A 120 23.68 -8.45 -18.32
N LEU A 121 24.67 -9.22 -17.82
CA LEU A 121 25.75 -9.78 -18.63
C LEU A 121 25.23 -10.77 -19.69
N LEU A 122 24.12 -11.45 -19.39
CA LEU A 122 23.39 -12.29 -20.36
C LEU A 122 22.60 -11.49 -21.40
N GLY A 123 22.64 -10.15 -21.35
CA GLY A 123 22.02 -9.25 -22.32
C GLY A 123 20.61 -8.78 -21.95
N GLU A 124 20.12 -9.06 -20.75
CA GLU A 124 18.80 -8.58 -20.34
C GLU A 124 18.76 -7.06 -20.16
N ARG A 125 17.65 -6.45 -20.58
CA ARG A 125 17.43 -5.00 -20.41
C ARG A 125 17.05 -4.71 -18.96
N SER A 126 17.56 -3.61 -18.37
CA SER A 126 17.17 -3.15 -17.02
C SER A 126 15.66 -3.08 -16.81
N ALA A 127 14.92 -2.74 -17.85
CA ALA A 127 13.45 -2.67 -17.80
C ALA A 127 12.80 -4.05 -17.53
N ILE A 128 13.38 -5.13 -18.08
CA ILE A 128 12.89 -6.49 -17.88
C ILE A 128 13.16 -6.90 -16.42
N ILE A 129 14.39 -6.70 -15.94
CA ILE A 129 14.75 -6.99 -14.55
C ILE A 129 13.84 -6.21 -13.58
N ALA A 130 13.67 -4.90 -13.79
CA ALA A 130 12.79 -4.08 -12.96
C ALA A 130 11.33 -4.56 -13.01
N SER A 131 10.85 -5.07 -14.14
CA SER A 131 9.50 -5.60 -14.29
C SER A 131 9.26 -6.87 -13.47
N GLU A 132 10.27 -7.72 -13.27
CA GLU A 132 10.16 -8.91 -12.41
C GLU A 132 9.88 -8.52 -10.95
N PHE A 133 10.64 -7.56 -10.42
CA PHE A 133 10.43 -7.02 -9.08
C PHE A 133 9.07 -6.33 -8.93
N VAL A 134 8.61 -5.62 -9.98
CA VAL A 134 7.31 -4.97 -9.99
C VAL A 134 6.17 -5.98 -10.00
N LEU A 135 6.30 -7.07 -10.75
CA LEU A 135 5.29 -8.14 -10.77
C LEU A 135 5.18 -8.81 -9.39
N GLU A 136 6.33 -9.13 -8.77
CA GLU A 136 6.35 -9.66 -7.42
C GLU A 136 5.73 -8.68 -6.41
N ALA A 137 6.08 -7.40 -6.49
CA ALA A 137 5.47 -6.36 -5.68
C ALA A 137 3.97 -6.28 -5.89
N GLY A 138 3.51 -6.36 -7.14
CA GLY A 138 2.10 -6.34 -7.51
C GLY A 138 1.32 -7.44 -6.80
N TYR A 139 1.82 -8.68 -6.83
CA TYR A 139 1.18 -9.79 -6.13
C TYR A 139 1.09 -9.56 -4.62
N ILE A 140 2.18 -9.12 -3.99
CA ILE A 140 2.21 -8.88 -2.54
C ILE A 140 1.25 -7.75 -2.16
N LEU A 141 1.26 -6.64 -2.90
CA LEU A 141 0.40 -5.48 -2.64
C LEU A 141 -1.08 -5.82 -2.84
N VAL A 142 -1.42 -6.57 -3.89
CA VAL A 142 -2.79 -7.01 -4.14
C VAL A 142 -3.26 -7.96 -3.05
N PHE A 143 -2.44 -8.95 -2.69
CA PHE A 143 -2.76 -9.93 -1.66
C PHE A 143 -3.03 -9.25 -0.31
N PHE A 144 -2.09 -8.44 0.17
CA PHE A 144 -2.24 -7.78 1.46
C PHE A 144 -3.28 -6.68 1.46
N GLY A 145 -3.33 -5.85 0.42
CA GLY A 145 -4.33 -4.79 0.37
C GLY A 145 -5.74 -5.36 0.34
N SER A 146 -5.98 -6.47 -0.38
CA SER A 146 -7.29 -7.14 -0.39
C SER A 146 -7.65 -7.69 1.00
N ILE A 147 -6.72 -8.40 1.66
CA ILE A 147 -6.92 -8.95 3.00
C ILE A 147 -7.19 -7.82 4.01
N SER A 148 -6.40 -6.75 3.96
CA SER A 148 -6.53 -5.59 4.83
C SER A 148 -7.84 -4.83 4.61
N LEU A 149 -8.33 -4.72 3.38
CA LEU A 149 -9.62 -4.09 3.05
C LEU A 149 -10.79 -4.90 3.64
N VAL A 150 -10.75 -6.23 3.51
CA VAL A 150 -11.75 -7.13 4.11
C VAL A 150 -11.71 -7.07 5.63
N LEU A 151 -10.52 -7.23 6.24
CA LEU A 151 -10.35 -7.21 7.70
C LEU A 151 -10.76 -5.87 8.31
N SER A 152 -10.31 -4.76 7.73
CA SER A 152 -10.69 -3.42 8.20
C SER A 152 -12.20 -3.21 8.13
N THR A 153 -12.86 -3.67 7.07
CA THR A 153 -14.33 -3.59 6.94
C THR A 153 -15.04 -4.41 8.02
N ILE A 154 -14.61 -5.65 8.28
CA ILE A 154 -15.21 -6.51 9.31
C ILE A 154 -15.04 -5.89 10.71
N ILE A 155 -13.82 -5.44 11.04
CA ILE A 155 -13.51 -4.85 12.34
C ILE A 155 -14.26 -3.54 12.52
N PHE A 156 -14.32 -2.69 11.49
CA PHE A 156 -15.03 -1.42 11.55
C PHE A 156 -16.53 -1.62 11.75
N LYS A 157 -17.17 -2.54 11.00
CA LYS A 157 -18.58 -2.89 11.20
C LYS A 157 -18.87 -3.41 12.61
N LYS A 158 -17.97 -4.23 13.16
CA LYS A 158 -18.10 -4.73 14.54
C LYS A 158 -18.02 -3.59 15.54
N LEU A 159 -17.05 -2.69 15.37
CA LEU A 159 -16.88 -1.52 16.23
C LEU A 159 -18.11 -0.60 16.19
N LEU A 160 -18.67 -0.33 15.01
CA LEU A 160 -19.89 0.45 14.87
C LEU A 160 -21.07 -0.17 15.60
N ARG A 161 -21.23 -1.51 15.53
CA ARG A 161 -22.25 -2.23 16.29
C ARG A 161 -22.06 -2.06 17.80
N ASP A 162 -20.83 -2.17 18.28
CA ASP A 162 -20.52 -2.00 19.71
C ASP A 162 -20.83 -0.56 20.17
N ILE A 163 -20.53 0.45 19.33
CA ILE A 163 -20.89 1.86 19.56
C ILE A 163 -22.42 2.06 19.60
N GLN A 164 -23.16 1.41 18.70
CA GLN A 164 -24.63 1.48 18.68
C GLN A 164 -25.27 0.91 19.96
N VAL A 165 -24.70 -0.17 20.51
CA VAL A 165 -25.14 -0.78 21.78
C VAL A 165 -24.88 0.15 22.97
N LEU A 166 -23.81 0.94 22.92
CA LEU A 166 -23.49 1.95 23.95
C LEU A 166 -24.43 3.18 23.91
N GLY A 167 -25.37 3.25 22.96
CA GLY A 167 -26.37 4.32 22.86
C GLY A 167 -25.84 5.64 22.29
N ALA A 168 -24.54 5.74 22.01
CA ALA A 168 -23.94 6.90 21.36
C ALA A 168 -24.14 6.81 19.84
N PHE A 169 -24.60 7.89 19.21
CA PHE A 169 -24.65 8.05 17.74
C PHE A 169 -25.53 7.02 16.97
N GLN A 170 -26.54 6.40 17.59
CA GLN A 170 -27.40 5.38 16.95
C GLN A 170 -27.95 5.82 15.57
N ASN A 171 -28.51 7.03 15.48
CA ASN A 171 -29.06 7.57 14.23
C ASN A 171 -28.04 7.77 13.11
N VAL A 172 -26.75 7.96 13.47
CA VAL A 172 -25.65 8.16 12.51
C VAL A 172 -25.12 6.81 12.05
N VAL A 173 -24.98 5.86 12.97
CA VAL A 173 -24.48 4.51 12.71
C VAL A 173 -25.43 3.74 11.79
N GLU A 174 -26.75 3.85 11.98
CA GLU A 174 -27.75 3.15 11.17
C GLU A 174 -27.83 3.67 9.72
N ARG A 175 -27.52 4.95 9.50
CA ARG A 175 -27.57 5.60 8.18
C ARG A 175 -26.23 5.60 7.45
N PHE A 176 -25.17 5.11 8.09
CA PHE A 176 -23.84 5.10 7.49
C PHE A 176 -23.73 4.02 6.40
N ASP A 177 -23.63 4.46 5.15
CA ASP A 177 -23.33 3.59 4.01
C ASP A 177 -21.89 3.86 3.50
N PRO A 178 -20.95 2.92 3.68
CA PRO A 178 -19.56 3.12 3.30
C PRO A 178 -19.39 3.19 1.78
N HIS A 179 -18.59 4.15 1.31
CA HIS A 179 -18.37 4.39 -0.12
C HIS A 179 -17.33 3.43 -0.70
N HIS A 180 -17.73 2.18 -0.95
CA HIS A 180 -16.84 1.12 -1.46
C HIS A 180 -16.12 1.46 -2.77
N GLY A 181 -16.73 2.28 -3.63
CA GLY A 181 -16.09 2.74 -4.88
C GLY A 181 -14.85 3.59 -4.66
N ILE A 182 -14.87 4.46 -3.64
CA ILE A 182 -13.73 5.33 -3.30
C ILE A 182 -12.60 4.50 -2.69
N GLU A 183 -12.94 3.51 -1.87
CA GLU A 183 -11.97 2.58 -1.28
C GLU A 183 -11.23 1.77 -2.34
N PHE A 184 -11.95 1.27 -3.32
CA PHE A 184 -11.37 0.56 -4.46
C PHE A 184 -10.47 1.47 -5.30
N LEU A 185 -10.90 2.71 -5.55
CA LEU A 185 -10.07 3.70 -6.27
C LEU A 185 -8.78 4.01 -5.49
N LEU A 186 -8.87 4.22 -4.19
CA LEU A 186 -7.70 4.44 -3.33
C LEU A 186 -6.75 3.25 -3.33
N PHE A 187 -7.28 2.04 -3.26
CA PHE A 187 -6.49 0.82 -3.37
C PHE A 187 -5.70 0.77 -4.68
N LEU A 188 -6.36 1.05 -5.81
CA LEU A 188 -5.71 1.12 -7.12
C LEU A 188 -4.63 2.21 -7.17
N VAL A 189 -4.92 3.41 -6.66
CA VAL A 189 -3.97 4.54 -6.65
C VAL A 189 -2.73 4.19 -5.82
N VAL A 190 -2.91 3.62 -4.62
CA VAL A 190 -1.80 3.17 -3.77
C VAL A 190 -0.94 2.13 -4.49
N ILE A 191 -1.56 1.13 -5.12
CA ILE A 191 -0.83 0.11 -5.88
C ILE A 191 -0.05 0.75 -7.02
N CYS A 192 -0.70 1.51 -7.90
CA CYS A 192 -0.06 2.09 -9.07
C CYS A 192 1.15 2.96 -8.71
N LEU A 193 1.01 3.83 -7.70
CA LEU A 193 2.10 4.70 -7.27
C LEU A 193 3.24 3.91 -6.60
N THR A 194 2.91 2.86 -5.85
CA THR A 194 3.93 1.99 -5.24
C THR A 194 4.70 1.23 -6.30
N LEU A 195 4.01 0.63 -7.28
CA LEU A 195 4.63 -0.11 -8.38
C LEU A 195 5.51 0.79 -9.25
N LEU A 196 5.04 2.00 -9.59
CA LEU A 196 5.83 2.97 -10.34
C LEU A 196 7.10 3.38 -9.58
N SER A 197 6.98 3.61 -8.27
CA SER A 197 8.10 3.95 -7.39
C SER A 197 9.14 2.83 -7.30
N ILE A 198 8.69 1.57 -7.22
CA ILE A 198 9.55 0.38 -7.22
C ILE A 198 10.25 0.24 -8.58
N PHE A 199 9.50 0.30 -9.68
CA PHE A 199 10.04 0.20 -11.04
C PHE A 199 11.20 1.17 -11.23
N TYR A 200 10.97 2.45 -10.95
CA TYR A 200 11.99 3.49 -11.13
C TYR A 200 13.22 3.25 -10.23
N THR A 201 12.99 2.77 -9.01
CA THR A 201 14.07 2.51 -8.05
C THR A 201 14.97 1.36 -8.51
N VAL A 202 14.38 0.24 -8.90
CA VAL A 202 15.13 -0.95 -9.35
C VAL A 202 15.77 -0.70 -10.72
N TYR A 203 15.04 -0.07 -11.65
CA TYR A 203 15.57 0.30 -12.96
C TYR A 203 16.85 1.13 -12.84
N ARG A 204 16.81 2.18 -12.00
CA ARG A 204 17.96 3.08 -11.80
C ARG A 204 19.14 2.35 -11.16
N GLN A 205 18.89 1.34 -10.34
CA GLN A 205 19.93 0.56 -9.71
C GLN A 205 20.61 -0.39 -10.71
N ALA A 206 19.83 -1.14 -11.48
CA ALA A 206 20.33 -2.03 -12.54
C ALA A 206 21.06 -1.28 -13.67
N ASP A 207 20.71 0.00 -13.90
CA ASP A 207 21.41 0.85 -14.87
C ASP A 207 22.76 1.36 -14.35
N ARG A 208 22.84 1.75 -13.08
CA ARG A 208 24.11 2.16 -12.44
C ARG A 208 25.13 1.04 -12.40
N GLU A 209 24.67 -0.18 -12.14
CA GLU A 209 25.54 -1.36 -12.07
C GLU A 209 26.11 -1.73 -13.45
N ALA A 210 25.36 -1.47 -14.52
CA ALA A 210 25.84 -1.62 -15.90
C ALA A 210 26.92 -0.59 -16.27
N LEU A 211 26.84 0.63 -15.72
CA LEU A 211 27.85 1.67 -15.92
C LEU A 211 29.11 1.44 -15.07
N ALA A 212 28.97 0.78 -13.92
CA ALA A 212 30.06 0.50 -12.98
C ALA A 212 30.83 -0.79 -13.29
N SER A 213 30.44 -1.55 -14.32
CA SER A 213 31.15 -2.73 -14.81
C SER A 213 31.94 -2.39 -16.09
N PRO A 214 33.11 -1.73 -16.00
CA PRO A 214 33.97 -1.54 -17.15
C PRO A 214 34.61 -2.87 -17.54
N SER A 215 34.66 -3.09 -18.86
CA SER A 215 35.47 -4.08 -19.57
C SER A 215 36.83 -4.36 -18.92
N SER A 216 36.93 -5.43 -18.12
CA SER A 216 38.21 -6.05 -17.76
C SER A 216 38.63 -7.07 -18.83
N THR A 217 38.52 -6.69 -20.11
CA THR A 217 38.94 -7.54 -21.24
C THR A 217 39.49 -6.65 -22.35
N ASN A 218 40.76 -6.90 -22.67
CA ASN A 218 41.57 -6.40 -23.80
C ASN A 218 42.19 -4.99 -23.75
N SER A 219 43.41 -4.94 -23.21
CA SER A 219 44.61 -4.89 -24.08
C SER A 219 45.63 -5.83 -23.42
N GLY A 220 45.94 -6.99 -23.98
CA GLY A 220 46.59 -7.10 -25.28
C GLY A 220 48.08 -7.13 -25.02
N ASP A 221 48.65 -8.32 -25.24
CA ASP A 221 50.04 -8.68 -25.14
C ASP A 221 51.01 -7.57 -25.59
N LYS A 222 52.05 -7.38 -24.79
CA LYS A 222 53.37 -7.06 -25.30
C LYS A 222 54.31 -8.19 -24.91
N GLU A 223 54.30 -9.23 -25.74
CA GLU A 223 55.56 -9.82 -26.18
C GLU A 223 56.34 -8.74 -26.93
N GLU A 224 57.55 -8.44 -26.47
CA GLU A 224 58.68 -8.01 -27.30
C GLU A 224 59.93 -8.13 -26.43
N ASP A 225 60.74 -9.13 -26.79
CA ASP A 225 62.20 -9.32 -26.62
C ASP A 225 63.00 -8.49 -25.59
#